data_AF-A0A9E2ZTR5-F1
#
_entry.id   AF-A0A9E2ZTR5-F1
#
_cell.length_a   1.000
_cell.length_b   1.000
_cell.length_c   1.000
_cell.angle_alpha   90.00
_cell.angle_beta   90.00
_cell.angle_gamma   90.00
#
_symmetry.space_group_name_H-M   'P 1'
#
loop_
_entity.id
_entity.type
_entity.pdbx_description
1 polymer ?
#
loop_
_entity_poly.entity_id
_entity_poly.type
_entity_poly.pdbx_seq_one_letter_code
_entity_poly.pdbx_strand_id
1 'polypeptide(L)'
;MADRQDGALLVQLAQWSTSIGLQAATRTILADDFDPGSASPEDEAVSTVLAFGETVGTLTKNGLIDTGLVLDWLWVSGLWDRVGPAAVKAREKHGVPQLYENMEALAAQQK
;
A
#
# COMPACT_ATOMS: atom_id res chain seq x y z
N MET A 1 12.51 14.50 -9.55
CA MET A 1 11.72 14.95 -10.72
C MET A 1 11.63 13.73 -11.59
N ALA A 2 10.41 13.26 -11.81
CA ALA A 2 10.16 12.00 -12.48
C ALA A 2 10.75 11.96 -13.89
N ASP A 3 11.24 10.79 -14.29
CA ASP A 3 11.79 10.55 -15.61
C ASP A 3 11.12 9.37 -16.35
N ARG A 4 11.71 8.96 -17.48
CA ARG A 4 11.18 7.85 -18.29
C ARG A 4 11.34 6.49 -17.62
N GLN A 5 12.36 6.31 -16.79
CA GLN A 5 12.56 5.08 -16.02
C GLN A 5 11.50 4.97 -14.93
N ASP A 6 11.21 6.07 -14.22
CA ASP A 6 10.10 6.14 -13.27
C ASP A 6 8.77 5.79 -13.93
N GLY A 7 8.49 6.38 -15.10
CA GLY A 7 7.29 6.10 -15.87
C GLY A 7 7.17 4.63 -16.29
N ALA A 8 8.27 3.99 -16.70
CA ALA A 8 8.29 2.58 -17.05
C ALA A 8 8.05 1.68 -15.81
N LEU A 9 8.66 2.02 -14.67
CA LEU A 9 8.46 1.29 -13.42
C LEU A 9 7.03 1.45 -12.89
N LEU A 10 6.43 2.63 -13.03
CA LEU A 10 5.03 2.87 -12.69
C LEU A 10 4.09 1.97 -13.51
N VAL A 11 4.33 1.86 -14.82
CA VAL A 11 3.52 0.96 -15.67
C VAL A 11 3.70 -0.50 -15.25
N GLN A 12 4.91 -0.92 -14.86
CA GLN A 12 5.14 -2.27 -14.34
C GLN A 12 4.40 -2.50 -13.01
N LEU A 13 4.41 -1.52 -12.10
CA LEU A 13 3.62 -1.57 -10.86
C LEU A 13 2.11 -1.65 -11.15
N ALA A 14 1.62 -0.95 -12.18
CA ALA A 14 0.21 -1.01 -12.60
C ALA A 14 -0.18 -2.37 -13.21
N GLN A 15 0.75 -3.00 -13.93
CA GLN A 15 0.55 -4.37 -14.44
C GLN A 15 0.55 -5.37 -13.28
N TRP A 16 1.50 -5.24 -12.36
CA TRP A 16 1.58 -6.09 -11.18
C TRP A 16 0.32 -5.94 -10.30
N SER A 17 -0.14 -4.72 -10.06
CA SER A 17 -1.36 -4.46 -9.28
C SER A 17 -2.59 -5.14 -9.88
N THR A 18 -2.69 -5.19 -11.21
CA THR A 18 -3.74 -5.94 -11.90
C THR A 18 -3.59 -7.45 -11.68
N SER A 19 -2.37 -7.98 -11.80
CA SER A 19 -2.10 -9.42 -11.66
C SER A 19 -2.40 -9.97 -10.27
N ILE A 20 -2.18 -9.18 -9.22
CA ILE A 20 -2.47 -9.57 -7.82
C ILE A 20 -3.91 -9.27 -7.42
N GLY A 21 -4.76 -8.79 -8.34
CA GLY A 21 -6.15 -8.50 -8.04
C GLY A 21 -6.38 -7.25 -7.18
N LEU A 22 -5.44 -6.28 -7.19
CA LEU A 22 -5.52 -5.09 -6.34
C LEU A 22 -6.84 -4.32 -6.54
N GLN A 23 -7.39 -4.26 -7.75
CA GLN A 23 -8.67 -3.58 -8.00
C GLN A 23 -9.84 -4.23 -7.23
N ALA A 24 -9.87 -5.56 -7.11
CA ALA A 24 -10.91 -6.24 -6.32
C ALA A 24 -10.68 -5.99 -4.82
N ALA A 25 -9.43 -6.14 -4.36
CA ALA A 25 -9.04 -5.88 -2.98
C ALA A 25 -9.38 -4.45 -2.53
N THR A 26 -9.01 -3.45 -3.33
CA THR A 26 -9.32 -2.03 -3.09
C THR A 26 -10.83 -1.78 -3.03
N ARG A 27 -11.63 -2.42 -3.89
CA ARG A 27 -13.10 -2.32 -3.82
C ARG A 27 -13.65 -2.86 -2.51
N THR A 28 -13.11 -3.98 -2.03
CA THR A 28 -13.53 -4.57 -0.75
C THR A 28 -13.18 -3.66 0.42
N ILE A 29 -11.95 -3.17 0.53
CA ILE A 29 -11.54 -2.36 1.69
C ILE A 29 -12.13 -0.93 1.69
N LEU A 30 -12.56 -0.43 0.53
CA LEU A 30 -13.20 0.87 0.39
C LEU A 30 -14.73 0.81 0.48
N ALA A 31 -15.33 -0.37 0.62
CA ALA A 31 -16.77 -0.51 0.78
C ALA A 31 -17.27 0.22 2.05
N ASP A 32 -18.52 0.66 2.04
CA ASP A 32 -19.14 1.41 3.14
C ASP A 32 -19.27 0.56 4.42
N ASP A 33 -19.41 -0.75 4.26
CA ASP A 33 -19.55 -1.73 5.33
C ASP A 33 -18.22 -2.34 5.78
N PHE A 34 -17.10 -1.96 5.16
CA PHE A 34 -15.78 -2.41 5.60
C PHE A 34 -15.40 -1.72 6.92
N ASP A 35 -15.12 -2.52 7.95
CA ASP A 35 -14.65 -2.06 9.25
C ASP A 35 -13.14 -2.30 9.42
N PRO A 36 -12.31 -1.23 9.34
CA PRO A 36 -10.87 -1.33 9.56
C PRO A 36 -10.49 -1.90 10.94
N GLY A 37 -11.33 -1.66 11.95
CA GLY A 37 -11.05 -2.04 13.34
C GLY A 37 -11.10 -3.56 13.56
N SER A 38 -11.96 -4.28 12.83
CA SER A 38 -12.09 -5.73 12.92
C SER A 38 -11.28 -6.50 11.86
N ALA A 39 -10.88 -5.85 10.77
CA ALA A 39 -10.09 -6.44 9.70
C ALA A 39 -8.82 -7.18 10.19
N SER A 40 -8.52 -8.31 9.54
CA SER A 40 -7.35 -9.13 9.78
C SER A 40 -6.27 -8.93 8.72
N PRO A 41 -4.97 -8.95 9.07
CA PRO A 41 -3.90 -9.02 8.07
C PRO A 41 -3.93 -10.30 7.23
N GLU A 42 -4.66 -11.34 7.63
CA GLU A 42 -4.86 -12.56 6.84
C GLU A 42 -6.02 -12.46 5.83
N ASP A 43 -6.84 -11.41 5.90
CA ASP A 43 -7.90 -11.20 4.91
C ASP A 43 -7.27 -10.94 3.54
N GLU A 44 -7.75 -11.62 2.49
CA GLU A 44 -7.13 -11.58 1.17
C GLU A 44 -7.04 -10.15 0.61
N ALA A 45 -8.12 -9.36 0.77
CA ALA A 45 -8.14 -7.97 0.32
C ALA A 45 -7.14 -7.09 1.09
N VAL A 46 -7.05 -7.27 2.41
CA VAL A 46 -6.16 -6.50 3.28
C VAL A 46 -4.70 -6.84 2.99
N SER A 47 -4.36 -8.13 2.98
CA SER A 47 -3.02 -8.61 2.68
C SER A 47 -2.54 -8.20 1.29
N THR A 48 -3.41 -8.20 0.28
CA THR A 48 -3.09 -7.75 -1.08
C THR A 48 -2.72 -6.26 -1.11
N VAL A 49 -3.51 -5.42 -0.45
CA VAL A 49 -3.26 -3.97 -0.40
C VAL A 49 -1.99 -3.67 0.40
N LEU A 50 -1.78 -4.35 1.54
CA LEU A 50 -0.57 -4.20 2.34
C LEU A 50 0.68 -4.63 1.58
N ALA A 51 0.65 -5.78 0.88
CA ALA A 51 1.80 -6.25 0.11
C ALA A 51 2.17 -5.30 -1.04
N PHE A 52 1.16 -4.79 -1.75
CA PHE A 52 1.37 -3.81 -2.81
C PHE A 52 1.92 -2.49 -2.26
N GLY A 53 1.25 -1.92 -1.25
CA GLY A 53 1.66 -0.66 -0.63
C GLY A 53 3.05 -0.73 -0.01
N GLU A 54 3.42 -1.86 0.59
CA GLU A 54 4.75 -2.05 1.18
C GLU A 54 5.85 -2.10 0.12
N THR A 55 5.58 -2.72 -1.02
CA THR A 55 6.51 -2.75 -2.15
C THR A 55 6.70 -1.35 -2.73
N VAL A 56 5.60 -0.62 -2.96
CA VAL A 56 5.65 0.76 -3.44
C VAL A 56 6.40 1.66 -2.44
N GLY A 57 6.09 1.55 -1.15
CA GLY A 57 6.79 2.27 -0.08
C GLY A 57 8.28 1.95 -0.03
N THR A 58 8.66 0.69 -0.28
CA THR A 58 10.07 0.29 -0.34
C THR A 58 10.79 0.98 -1.49
N LEU A 59 10.17 1.03 -2.68
CA LEU A 59 10.76 1.68 -3.85
C LEU A 59 10.93 3.19 -3.65
N THR A 60 9.93 3.86 -3.06
CA THR A 60 9.99 5.31 -2.79
C THR A 60 11.03 5.63 -1.71
N LYS A 61 11.05 4.87 -0.60
CA LYS A 61 12.04 5.04 0.49
C LYS A 61 13.49 4.95 -0.01
N ASN A 62 13.75 4.11 -1.01
CA ASN A 62 15.09 3.91 -1.56
C ASN A 62 15.39 4.81 -2.77
N GLY A 63 14.49 5.72 -3.14
CA GLY A 63 14.68 6.61 -4.30
C GLY A 63 14.75 5.87 -5.63
N LEU A 64 14.17 4.66 -5.72
CA LEU A 64 14.13 3.84 -6.93
C LEU A 64 12.96 4.23 -7.85
N ILE A 65 11.99 4.95 -7.30
CA ILE A 65 10.92 5.60 -8.05
C ILE A 65 10.66 6.99 -7.45
N ASP A 66 10.42 7.98 -8.29
CA ASP A 66 10.03 9.33 -7.85
C ASP A 66 8.76 9.26 -6.98
N THR A 67 8.89 9.72 -5.73
CA THR A 67 7.81 9.63 -4.74
C THR A 67 6.64 10.53 -5.13
N GLY A 68 6.90 11.71 -5.72
CA GLY A 68 5.83 12.60 -6.19
C GLY A 68 4.98 11.93 -7.27
N LEU A 69 5.61 11.28 -8.24
CA LEU A 69 4.91 10.52 -9.28
C LEU A 69 4.00 9.42 -8.69
N VAL A 70 4.48 8.70 -7.67
CA VAL A 70 3.68 7.67 -6.98
C VAL A 70 2.48 8.28 -6.27
N LEU A 71 2.69 9.39 -5.56
CA LEU A 71 1.63 10.07 -4.80
C LEU A 71 0.62 10.80 -5.70
N ASP A 72 0.99 11.18 -6.92
CA ASP A 72 0.05 11.67 -7.94
C ASP A 72 -0.85 10.54 -8.49
N TRP A 73 -0.37 9.29 -8.44
CA TRP A 73 -1.07 8.12 -8.98
C TRP A 73 -1.93 7.39 -7.94
N LEU A 74 -1.42 7.18 -6.73
CA LEU A 74 -2.04 6.35 -5.70
C LEU A 74 -2.54 7.19 -4.53
N TRP A 75 -3.75 6.93 -4.05
CA TRP A 75 -4.25 7.47 -2.78
C TRP A 75 -3.80 6.59 -1.61
N VAL A 76 -2.51 6.64 -1.30
CA VAL A 76 -1.88 5.77 -0.29
C VAL A 76 -2.42 6.04 1.11
N SER A 77 -2.67 7.31 1.47
CA SER A 77 -3.22 7.65 2.79
C SER A 77 -4.60 7.04 3.03
N GLY A 78 -5.52 7.16 2.06
CA GLY A 78 -6.85 6.56 2.20
C GLY A 78 -6.83 5.03 2.24
N LEU A 79 -5.93 4.39 1.49
CA LEU A 79 -5.73 2.94 1.58
C LEU A 79 -5.20 2.55 2.98
N TRP A 80 -4.21 3.29 3.48
CA TRP A 80 -3.63 3.06 4.81
C TRP A 80 -4.67 3.23 5.92
N ASP A 81 -5.56 4.21 5.85
CA ASP A 81 -6.63 4.38 6.84
C ASP A 81 -7.54 3.14 6.95
N ARG A 82 -7.66 2.37 5.87
CA ARG A 82 -8.44 1.12 5.84
C ARG A 82 -7.65 -0.10 6.32
N VAL A 83 -6.37 -0.24 5.95
CA VAL A 83 -5.59 -1.48 6.24
C VAL A 83 -4.55 -1.34 7.37
N GLY A 84 -4.23 -0.12 7.77
CA GLY A 84 -3.25 0.20 8.80
C GLY A 84 -3.52 -0.46 10.16
N PRO A 85 -4.79 -0.49 10.66
CA PRO A 85 -5.08 -1.19 11.91
C PRO A 85 -4.73 -2.69 11.86
N ALA A 86 -4.96 -3.36 10.73
CA ALA A 86 -4.59 -4.76 10.53
C ALA A 86 -3.06 -4.94 10.46
N ALA A 87 -2.34 -4.02 9.83
CA ALA A 87 -0.87 -4.01 9.81
C ALA A 87 -0.28 -3.87 11.23
N VAL A 88 -0.86 -3.01 12.07
CA VAL A 88 -0.44 -2.85 13.47
C VAL A 88 -0.63 -4.16 14.26
N LYS A 89 -1.80 -4.80 14.14
CA LYS A 89 -2.05 -6.12 14.74
C LYS A 89 -1.02 -7.16 14.28
N ALA A 90 -0.64 -7.14 13.00
CA ALA A 90 0.37 -8.05 12.47
C ALA A 90 1.76 -7.83 13.11
N ARG A 91 2.18 -6.56 13.27
CA ARG A 91 3.44 -6.21 13.96
C ARG A 91 3.47 -6.75 15.37
N GLU A 92 2.38 -6.55 16.12
CA GLU A 92 2.24 -7.02 17.50
C GLU A 92 2.27 -8.55 17.59
N LYS A 93 1.51 -9.23 16.73
CA LYS A 93 1.44 -10.70 16.67
C LYS A 93 2.79 -11.34 16.37
N HIS A 94 3.56 -10.76 15.45
CA HIS A 94 4.84 -11.32 15.00
C HIS A 94 6.05 -10.77 15.74
N GLY A 95 5.90 -9.70 16.54
CA GLY A 95 7.01 -9.02 17.19
C GLY A 95 7.98 -8.34 16.21
N VAL A 96 7.49 -7.92 15.04
CA VAL A 96 8.29 -7.30 13.97
C VAL A 96 7.81 -5.85 13.77
N PRO A 97 8.45 -4.85 14.40
CA PRO A 97 8.04 -3.45 14.30
C PRO A 97 8.05 -2.90 12.88
N GLN A 98 8.95 -3.38 12.02
CA GLN A 98 9.16 -2.89 10.65
C GLN A 98 8.12 -3.41 9.66
N LEU A 99 7.25 -4.36 10.07
CA LEU A 99 6.30 -4.97 9.15
C LEU A 99 5.32 -3.93 8.61
N TYR A 100 5.28 -3.73 7.28
CA TYR A 100 4.46 -2.70 6.63
C TYR A 100 4.85 -1.24 6.96
N GLU A 101 6.06 -0.99 7.50
CA GLU A 101 6.51 0.36 7.85
C GLU A 101 6.66 1.26 6.62
N ASN A 102 6.98 0.69 5.46
CA ASN A 102 7.27 1.49 4.27
C ASN A 102 5.97 2.01 3.65
N MET A 103 4.90 1.22 3.66
CA MET A 103 3.56 1.70 3.30
C MET A 103 3.11 2.83 4.23
N GLU A 104 3.26 2.66 5.55
CA GLU A 104 2.89 3.67 6.55
C GLU A 104 3.66 4.98 6.35
N ALA A 105 4.97 4.90 6.15
CA ALA A 105 5.82 6.05 5.92
C ALA A 105 5.48 6.77 4.60
N LEU A 106 5.06 6.04 3.57
CA LEU A 106 4.59 6.64 2.32
C LEU A 106 3.22 7.31 2.51
N ALA A 107 2.29 6.66 3.19
CA ALA A 107 0.97 7.19 3.50
C ALA A 107 1.04 8.52 4.27
N ALA A 108 1.97 8.62 5.23
CA ALA A 108 2.17 9.82 6.03
C ALA A 108 2.58 11.08 5.23
N GLN A 109 2.98 10.91 3.96
CA GLN A 109 3.35 12.01 3.06
C GLN A 109 2.16 12.63 2.30
N GLN A 110 0.98 11.99 2.32
CA GLN A 110 -0.27 12.53 1.73
C GLN A 110 -1.21 13.03 2.83
N LYS A 111 -1.24 14.35 3.05
CA LYS A 111 -2.15 15.03 3.98
C LYS A 111 -3.02 16.04 3.25
#